data_AF-A0A9D6FKA6-F1
#
_entry.id   AF-A0A9D6FKA6-F1
#
_cell.length_a   1.000
_cell.length_b   1.000
_cell.length_c   1.000
_cell.angle_alpha   90.00
_cell.angle_beta   90.00
_cell.angle_gamma   90.00
#
_symmetry.space_group_name_H-M   'P 1'
#
loop_
_entity.id
_entity.type
_entity.pdbx_description
1 polymer ?
#
loop_
_entity_poly.entity_id
_entity_poly.type
_entity_poly.pdbx_seq_one_letter_code
_entity_poly.pdbx_strand_id
1 'polypeptide(L)'
;MISIDNAVELMAKTYLGLPKRVTGLAITRKELQDVGESFPALLDALELHAPERLDGVDLGVIEWYHRLRNELYHQGNGLTVERDKVEIYAELANVLFTNLFGFAVVEDPSRKTELLGEFLAAWADVERGLRALVDRGVDKLGQQARRPINLLEGLSLAHKNHLFDAAQPRELEQLRAVRNRAAHGEPGWESLLTQDMVKRVRYWADQLRGVGAA
;
A
#
# COMPACT_ATOMS: atom_id res chain seq x y z
N MET A 1 -1.09 -4.69 -18.55
CA MET A 1 -1.18 -3.26 -18.20
C MET A 1 -2.59 -2.73 -18.25
N ILE A 2 -3.24 -2.59 -19.41
CA ILE A 2 -4.59 -1.98 -19.49
C ILE A 2 -5.64 -2.70 -18.63
N SER A 3 -5.64 -4.03 -18.60
CA SER A 3 -6.58 -4.80 -17.79
C SER A 3 -6.37 -4.60 -16.29
N ILE A 4 -5.11 -4.47 -15.85
CA ILE A 4 -4.78 -4.22 -14.44
C ILE A 4 -5.23 -2.81 -14.07
N ASP A 5 -4.95 -1.83 -14.91
CA ASP A 5 -5.32 -0.44 -14.70
C ASP A 5 -6.84 -0.25 -14.60
N ASN A 6 -7.59 -0.86 -15.53
CA ASN A 6 -9.04 -0.88 -15.49
C ASN A 6 -9.58 -1.59 -14.24
N ALA A 7 -8.90 -2.64 -13.76
CA ALA A 7 -9.28 -3.31 -12.52
C ALA A 7 -9.06 -2.40 -11.31
N VAL A 8 -7.95 -1.66 -11.25
CA VAL A 8 -7.67 -0.66 -10.19
C VAL A 8 -8.72 0.46 -10.20
N GLU A 9 -9.06 0.99 -11.37
CA GLU A 9 -10.10 2.00 -11.49
C GLU A 9 -11.47 1.47 -11.03
N LEU A 10 -11.83 0.27 -11.50
CA LEU A 10 -13.12 -0.35 -11.16
C LEU A 10 -13.22 -0.67 -9.66
N MET A 11 -12.15 -1.19 -9.05
CA MET A 11 -12.16 -1.52 -7.62
C MET A 11 -12.25 -0.27 -6.74
N ALA A 12 -11.56 0.82 -7.12
CA ALA A 12 -11.65 2.11 -6.44
C ALA A 12 -13.08 2.67 -6.52
N LYS A 13 -13.66 2.73 -7.74
CA LYS A 13 -15.05 3.15 -7.96
C LYS A 13 -16.03 2.30 -7.16
N THR A 14 -15.83 0.99 -7.16
CA THR A 14 -16.69 0.05 -6.44
C THR A 14 -16.64 0.32 -4.95
N TYR A 15 -15.45 0.39 -4.35
CA TYR A 15 -15.29 0.59 -2.91
C TYR A 15 -15.88 1.93 -2.45
N LEU A 16 -15.56 3.03 -3.13
CA LEU A 16 -16.11 4.36 -2.83
C LEU A 16 -17.64 4.39 -3.00
N GLY A 17 -18.18 3.66 -3.97
CA GLY A 17 -19.61 3.58 -4.26
C GLY A 17 -20.41 2.62 -3.35
N LEU A 18 -19.74 1.84 -2.48
CA LEU A 18 -20.45 0.94 -1.57
C LEU A 18 -21.33 1.73 -0.58
N PRO A 19 -22.49 1.17 -0.18
CA PRO A 19 -23.36 1.84 0.78
C PRO A 19 -22.63 2.12 2.11
N LYS A 20 -22.94 3.26 2.76
CA LYS A 20 -22.40 3.63 4.09
C LYS A 20 -22.49 2.52 5.13
N ARG A 21 -23.51 1.67 5.08
CA ARG A 21 -23.68 0.52 5.98
C ARG A 21 -22.60 -0.57 5.82
N VAL A 22 -21.86 -0.58 4.71
CA VAL A 22 -20.79 -1.53 4.40
C VAL A 22 -19.43 -0.94 4.74
N THR A 23 -19.14 0.27 4.24
CA THR A 23 -17.80 0.87 4.35
C THR A 23 -17.67 1.93 5.45
N GLY A 24 -18.79 2.40 6.00
CA GLY A 24 -18.82 3.52 6.95
C GLY A 24 -18.68 4.91 6.30
N LEU A 25 -18.33 4.97 5.01
CA LEU A 25 -18.05 6.21 4.28
C LEU A 25 -19.32 7.02 4.02
N ALA A 26 -19.22 8.33 4.16
CA ALA A 26 -20.31 9.27 3.93
C ALA A 26 -20.04 10.15 2.69
N ILE A 27 -19.96 9.51 1.53
CA ILE A 27 -19.71 10.17 0.25
C ILE A 27 -21.03 10.48 -0.44
N THR A 28 -21.21 11.70 -0.92
CA THR A 28 -22.44 12.06 -1.64
C THR A 28 -22.45 11.47 -3.05
N ARG A 29 -23.63 11.28 -3.66
CA ARG A 29 -23.72 10.82 -5.06
C ARG A 29 -23.03 11.79 -6.03
N LYS A 30 -23.12 13.10 -5.74
CA LYS A 30 -22.47 14.13 -6.55
C LYS A 30 -20.96 14.00 -6.46
N GLU A 31 -20.43 13.90 -5.24
CA GLU A 31 -19.00 13.70 -5.01
C GLU A 31 -18.48 12.41 -5.67
N LEU A 32 -19.21 11.29 -5.60
CA LEU A 32 -18.86 10.06 -6.32
C LEU A 32 -18.81 10.23 -7.85
N GLN A 33 -19.71 11.05 -8.39
CA GLN A 33 -19.71 11.37 -9.81
C GLN A 33 -18.49 12.22 -10.17
N ASP A 34 -18.25 13.28 -9.40
CA ASP A 34 -17.14 14.23 -9.61
C ASP A 34 -15.77 13.51 -9.50
N VAL A 35 -15.55 12.68 -8.46
CA VAL A 35 -14.29 11.94 -8.32
C VAL A 35 -14.16 10.80 -9.35
N GLY A 36 -15.27 10.33 -9.91
CA GLY A 36 -15.29 9.27 -10.92
C GLY A 36 -14.87 9.71 -12.32
N GLU A 37 -14.70 11.02 -12.55
CA GLU A 37 -14.35 11.60 -13.86
C GLU A 37 -12.88 11.41 -14.23
N SER A 38 -11.99 11.19 -13.26
CA SER A 38 -10.57 10.99 -13.53
C SER A 38 -9.93 10.00 -12.57
N PHE A 39 -8.91 9.27 -13.06
CA PHE A 39 -8.18 8.30 -12.25
C PHE A 39 -7.46 8.93 -11.06
N PRO A 40 -6.74 10.08 -11.20
CA PRO A 40 -6.14 10.74 -10.04
C PRO A 40 -7.17 11.13 -8.97
N ALA A 41 -8.33 11.66 -9.37
CA ALA A 41 -9.38 12.04 -8.41
C ALA A 41 -9.94 10.83 -7.63
N LEU A 42 -9.95 9.62 -8.21
CA LEU A 42 -10.31 8.40 -7.49
C LEU A 42 -9.28 8.04 -6.42
N LEU A 43 -7.98 8.19 -6.72
CA LEU A 43 -6.92 7.91 -5.76
C LEU A 43 -6.96 8.93 -4.61
N ASP A 44 -7.14 10.21 -4.92
CA ASP A 44 -7.31 11.27 -3.92
C ASP A 44 -8.52 10.99 -3.02
N ALA A 45 -9.63 10.52 -3.60
CA ALA A 45 -10.83 10.16 -2.83
C ALA A 45 -10.59 8.96 -1.91
N LEU A 46 -9.81 7.96 -2.33
CA LEU A 46 -9.42 6.83 -1.47
C LEU A 46 -8.52 7.31 -0.32
N GLU A 47 -7.54 8.18 -0.59
CA GLU A 47 -6.67 8.74 0.44
C GLU A 47 -7.46 9.57 1.46
N LEU A 48 -8.44 10.35 0.99
CA LEU A 48 -9.27 11.19 1.84
C LEU A 48 -10.22 10.39 2.72
N HIS A 49 -10.94 9.43 2.13
CA HIS A 49 -12.06 8.75 2.79
C HIS A 49 -11.66 7.44 3.47
N ALA A 50 -10.62 6.77 2.98
CA ALA A 50 -10.21 5.45 3.47
C ALA A 50 -8.68 5.29 3.53
N PRO A 51 -7.94 6.23 4.18
CA PRO A 51 -6.48 6.16 4.27
C PRO A 51 -6.00 4.86 4.95
N GLU A 52 -6.81 4.29 5.84
CA GLU A 52 -6.52 3.02 6.51
C GLU A 52 -6.58 1.80 5.59
N ARG A 53 -7.12 1.96 4.37
CA ARG A 53 -7.17 0.91 3.35
C ARG A 53 -5.98 0.98 2.38
N LEU A 54 -5.06 1.91 2.59
CA LEU A 54 -3.91 2.13 1.71
C LEU A 54 -2.59 1.58 2.28
N ASP A 55 -2.64 0.82 3.37
CA ASP A 55 -1.46 0.20 3.96
C ASP A 55 -0.67 -0.66 2.97
N GLY A 56 0.62 -0.36 2.84
CA GLY A 56 1.55 -1.01 1.92
C GLY A 56 1.37 -0.60 0.46
N VAL A 57 0.42 0.28 0.15
CA VAL A 57 0.13 0.77 -1.21
C VAL A 57 0.63 2.19 -1.38
N ASP A 58 1.43 2.42 -2.42
CA ASP A 58 1.87 3.78 -2.80
C ASP A 58 1.05 4.25 -3.99
N LEU A 59 0.17 5.23 -3.75
CA LEU A 59 -0.69 5.79 -4.78
C LEU A 59 0.10 6.47 -5.91
N GLY A 60 1.26 7.05 -5.62
CA GLY A 60 2.12 7.66 -6.62
C GLY A 60 2.72 6.62 -7.58
N VAL A 61 3.00 5.41 -7.08
CA VAL A 61 3.41 4.27 -7.92
C VAL A 61 2.26 3.83 -8.83
N ILE A 62 1.04 3.72 -8.30
CA ILE A 62 -0.15 3.38 -9.08
C ILE A 62 -0.40 4.43 -10.17
N GLU A 63 -0.31 5.71 -9.83
CA GLU A 63 -0.46 6.80 -10.79
C GLU A 63 0.65 6.78 -11.86
N TRP A 64 1.89 6.43 -11.48
CA TRP A 64 2.97 6.24 -12.46
C TRP A 64 2.66 5.10 -13.44
N TYR A 65 2.15 3.95 -12.97
CA TYR A 65 1.72 2.86 -13.85
C TYR A 65 0.56 3.26 -14.76
N HIS A 66 -0.38 4.07 -14.27
CA HIS A 66 -1.45 4.64 -15.07
C HIS A 66 -0.92 5.56 -16.19
N ARG A 67 0.04 6.44 -15.88
CA ARG A 67 0.70 7.30 -16.88
C ARG A 67 1.50 6.49 -17.90
N LEU A 68 2.28 5.51 -17.45
CA LEU A 68 3.02 4.61 -18.33
C LEU A 68 2.08 3.89 -19.30
N ARG A 69 0.95 3.38 -18.80
CA ARG A 69 -0.10 2.80 -19.65
C ARG A 69 -0.56 3.80 -20.69
N ASN A 70 -0.94 5.02 -20.28
CA ASN A 70 -1.44 6.03 -21.21
C ASN A 70 -0.43 6.38 -22.30
N GLU A 71 0.84 6.53 -21.95
CA GLU A 71 1.92 6.78 -22.92
C GLU A 71 2.04 5.65 -23.94
N LEU A 72 2.05 4.39 -23.49
CA LEU A 72 2.18 3.22 -24.38
C LEU A 72 1.02 3.11 -25.38
N TYR A 73 -0.21 3.49 -24.98
CA TYR A 73 -1.38 3.43 -25.86
C TYR A 73 -1.54 4.68 -26.74
N HIS A 74 -1.11 5.86 -26.29
CA HIS A 74 -1.32 7.12 -27.01
C HIS A 74 -0.13 7.55 -27.87
N GLN A 75 1.10 7.13 -27.55
CA GLN A 75 2.28 7.53 -28.34
C GLN A 75 2.56 6.64 -29.55
N GLY A 76 1.95 5.44 -29.65
CA GLY A 76 1.91 4.64 -30.89
C GLY A 76 3.29 4.21 -31.44
N ASN A 77 4.35 4.33 -30.65
CA ASN A 77 5.75 4.13 -30.99
C ASN A 77 6.18 2.65 -31.04
N GLY A 78 5.23 1.70 -30.90
CA GLY A 78 5.49 0.26 -31.02
C GLY A 78 6.32 -0.35 -29.88
N LEU A 79 6.57 0.41 -28.81
CA LEU A 79 7.24 -0.07 -27.61
C LEU A 79 6.28 -0.91 -26.77
N THR A 80 6.75 -2.06 -26.31
CA THR A 80 6.04 -2.90 -25.34
C THR A 80 6.59 -2.66 -23.94
N VAL A 81 5.80 -3.01 -22.93
CA VAL A 81 6.22 -2.93 -21.52
C VAL A 81 6.97 -4.20 -21.12
N GLU A 82 7.98 -4.03 -20.27
CA GLU A 82 8.68 -5.16 -19.65
C GLU A 82 7.73 -5.97 -18.77
N ARG A 83 7.86 -7.30 -18.83
CA ARG A 83 7.01 -8.23 -18.07
C ARG A 83 7.02 -7.92 -16.57
N ASP A 84 8.19 -7.63 -16.01
CA ASP A 84 8.35 -7.39 -14.57
C ASP A 84 7.52 -6.18 -14.09
N LYS A 85 7.40 -5.14 -14.92
CA LYS A 85 6.54 -3.97 -14.62
C LYS A 85 5.06 -4.36 -14.58
N VAL A 86 4.64 -5.29 -15.44
CA VAL A 86 3.26 -5.81 -15.43
C VAL A 86 3.01 -6.63 -14.17
N GLU A 87 3.95 -7.48 -13.79
CA GLU A 87 3.85 -8.32 -12.59
C GLU A 87 3.84 -7.47 -11.31
N ILE A 88 4.70 -6.46 -11.20
CA ILE A 88 4.71 -5.54 -10.06
C ILE A 88 3.38 -4.78 -9.95
N TYR A 89 2.84 -4.29 -11.08
CA TYR A 89 1.55 -3.58 -11.03
C TYR A 89 0.40 -4.51 -10.63
N ALA A 90 0.42 -5.76 -11.10
CA ALA A 90 -0.57 -6.76 -10.69
C ALA A 90 -0.50 -7.03 -9.18
N GLU A 91 0.69 -7.15 -8.60
CA GLU A 91 0.86 -7.36 -7.16
C GLU A 91 0.40 -6.15 -6.33
N LEU A 92 0.70 -4.93 -6.78
CA LEU A 92 0.17 -3.72 -6.13
C LEU A 92 -1.37 -3.68 -6.19
N ALA A 93 -1.96 -4.05 -7.32
CA ALA A 93 -3.41 -4.14 -7.47
C ALA A 93 -4.02 -5.22 -6.56
N ASN A 94 -3.36 -6.37 -6.38
CA ASN A 94 -3.79 -7.43 -5.47
C ASN A 94 -3.76 -6.98 -4.01
N VAL A 95 -2.71 -6.27 -3.59
CA VAL A 95 -2.60 -5.71 -2.23
C VAL A 95 -3.70 -4.66 -2.01
N LEU A 96 -3.88 -3.73 -2.95
CA LEU A 96 -4.94 -2.73 -2.87
C LEU A 96 -6.32 -3.39 -2.77
N PHE A 97 -6.63 -4.37 -3.63
CA PHE A 97 -7.88 -5.09 -3.57
C PHE A 97 -8.09 -5.75 -2.20
N THR A 98 -7.06 -6.44 -1.71
CA THR A 98 -7.11 -7.14 -0.41
C THR A 98 -7.38 -6.16 0.72
N ASN A 99 -6.78 -4.98 0.69
CA ASN A 99 -7.04 -3.97 1.71
C ASN A 99 -8.47 -3.40 1.62
N LEU A 100 -8.96 -3.11 0.41
CA LEU A 100 -10.30 -2.56 0.18
C LEU A 100 -11.40 -3.56 0.57
N PHE A 101 -11.28 -4.84 0.21
CA PHE A 101 -12.37 -5.81 0.36
C PHE A 101 -12.14 -6.88 1.42
N GLY A 102 -10.91 -7.03 1.92
CA GLY A 102 -10.59 -7.98 3.00
C GLY A 102 -10.37 -9.43 2.55
N PHE A 103 -10.23 -9.70 1.24
CA PHE A 103 -9.92 -11.03 0.70
C PHE A 103 -9.08 -10.91 -0.59
N ALA A 104 -8.34 -11.97 -0.93
CA ALA A 104 -7.48 -12.03 -2.12
C ALA A 104 -8.23 -12.48 -3.38
N VAL A 105 -7.78 -12.01 -4.56
CA VAL A 105 -8.43 -12.30 -5.88
C VAL A 105 -7.75 -13.44 -6.63
N VAL A 106 -6.43 -13.56 -6.53
CA VAL A 106 -5.63 -14.47 -7.37
C VAL A 106 -4.97 -15.53 -6.50
N GLU A 107 -5.23 -16.80 -6.79
CA GLU A 107 -4.71 -17.95 -6.04
C GLU A 107 -3.41 -18.55 -6.63
N ASP A 108 -2.97 -18.13 -7.83
CA ASP A 108 -1.84 -18.78 -8.52
C ASP A 108 -0.81 -17.80 -9.14
N PRO A 109 0.02 -17.15 -8.30
CA PRO A 109 1.17 -16.38 -8.76
C PRO A 109 2.37 -17.27 -9.13
N SER A 110 3.21 -16.82 -10.06
CA SER A 110 4.53 -17.44 -10.24
C SER A 110 5.37 -17.31 -8.96
N ARG A 111 6.29 -18.23 -8.65
CA ARG A 111 7.09 -18.21 -7.39
C ARG A 111 7.80 -16.87 -7.08
N LYS A 112 8.14 -16.09 -8.11
CA LYS A 112 8.74 -14.75 -7.94
C LYS A 112 7.69 -13.69 -7.59
N THR A 113 6.56 -13.75 -8.28
CA THR A 113 5.39 -12.91 -8.05
C THR A 113 4.79 -13.20 -6.66
N GLU A 114 4.80 -14.47 -6.24
CA GLU A 114 4.41 -14.94 -4.91
C GLU A 114 5.28 -14.29 -3.82
N LEU A 115 6.61 -14.33 -3.98
CA LEU A 115 7.54 -13.70 -3.06
C LEU A 115 7.33 -12.18 -2.92
N LEU A 116 7.12 -11.48 -4.04
CA LEU A 116 6.82 -10.04 -4.05
C LEU A 116 5.48 -9.76 -3.35
N GLY A 117 4.43 -10.51 -3.68
CA GLY A 117 3.12 -10.39 -3.05
C GLY A 117 3.17 -10.67 -1.55
N GLU A 118 3.84 -11.75 -1.14
CA GLU A 118 4.08 -12.07 0.27
C GLU A 118 4.81 -10.94 1.01
N PHE A 119 5.83 -10.36 0.37
CA PHE A 119 6.58 -9.24 0.93
C PHE A 119 5.71 -7.99 1.10
N LEU A 120 4.97 -7.60 0.06
CA LEU A 120 4.11 -6.42 0.09
C LEU A 120 2.95 -6.57 1.09
N ALA A 121 2.36 -7.77 1.16
CA ALA A 121 1.32 -8.07 2.14
C ALA A 121 1.84 -8.04 3.59
N ALA A 122 3.02 -8.63 3.85
CA ALA A 122 3.66 -8.56 5.15
C ALA A 122 4.05 -7.12 5.51
N TRP A 123 4.44 -6.30 4.52
CA TRP A 123 4.74 -4.90 4.71
C TRP A 123 3.49 -4.08 5.06
N ALA A 124 2.35 -4.35 4.40
CA ALA A 124 1.07 -3.74 4.76
C ALA A 124 0.69 -4.05 6.24
N ASP A 125 0.99 -5.25 6.72
CA ASP A 125 0.82 -5.59 8.14
C ASP A 125 1.73 -4.80 9.08
N VAL A 126 2.98 -4.53 8.67
CA VAL A 126 3.90 -3.66 9.42
C VAL A 126 3.33 -2.25 9.53
N GLU A 127 2.85 -1.68 8.42
CA GLU A 127 2.25 -0.34 8.41
C GLU A 127 0.99 -0.27 9.28
N ARG A 128 0.10 -1.27 9.19
CA ARG A 128 -1.06 -1.41 10.07
C ARG A 128 -0.67 -1.44 11.54
N GLY A 129 0.29 -2.27 11.90
CA GLY A 129 0.77 -2.42 13.27
C GLY A 129 1.38 -1.12 13.80
N LEU A 130 2.18 -0.43 13.00
CA LEU A 130 2.76 0.85 13.38
C LEU A 130 1.69 1.93 13.56
N ARG A 131 0.70 2.02 12.65
CA ARG A 131 -0.41 2.97 12.80
C ARG A 131 -1.18 2.70 14.10
N ALA A 132 -1.50 1.44 14.39
CA ALA A 132 -2.21 1.07 15.62
C ALA A 132 -1.42 1.42 16.90
N LEU A 133 -0.10 1.28 16.89
CA LEU A 133 0.76 1.69 18.01
C LEU A 133 0.79 3.21 18.18
N VAL A 134 0.90 3.94 17.06
CA VAL A 134 0.88 5.39 17.05
C VAL A 134 -0.45 5.92 17.56
N ASP A 135 -1.59 5.41 17.08
CA ASP A 135 -2.92 5.84 17.52
C ASP A 135 -3.07 5.72 19.06
N ARG A 136 -2.57 4.62 19.63
CA ARG A 136 -2.56 4.41 21.10
C ARG A 136 -1.56 5.30 21.85
N GLY A 137 -0.41 5.59 21.23
CA GLY A 137 0.59 6.49 21.79
C GLY A 137 0.14 7.96 21.76
N VAL A 138 -0.59 8.34 20.71
CA VAL A 138 -1.19 9.67 20.52
C VAL A 138 -2.27 9.95 21.57
N ASP A 139 -3.02 8.93 22.02
CA ASP A 139 -3.95 9.07 23.15
C ASP A 139 -3.25 9.52 24.46
N LYS A 140 -1.94 9.23 24.63
CA LYS A 140 -1.15 9.71 25.78
C LYS A 140 -0.50 11.09 25.56
N LEU A 141 -0.39 11.57 24.31
CA LEU A 141 0.35 12.80 23.97
C LEU A 141 -0.55 14.01 23.65
N GLY A 142 -1.88 13.83 23.67
CA GLY A 142 -2.83 14.94 23.61
C GLY A 142 -3.14 15.42 22.19
N GLN A 143 -4.36 15.11 21.72
CA GLN A 143 -5.26 15.75 20.74
C GLN A 143 -4.74 16.52 19.49
N GLN A 144 -3.44 16.63 19.19
CA GLN A 144 -2.95 17.40 18.04
C GLN A 144 -2.70 16.59 16.76
N ALA A 145 -2.74 15.26 16.79
CA ALA A 145 -2.52 14.42 15.61
C ALA A 145 -3.84 13.87 15.04
N ARG A 146 -4.61 14.73 14.37
CA ARG A 146 -5.65 14.30 13.41
C ARG A 146 -5.11 14.27 11.97
N ARG A 147 -3.79 14.14 11.81
CA ARG A 147 -3.15 14.00 10.49
C ARG A 147 -2.61 12.57 10.37
N PRO A 148 -2.71 11.94 9.19
CA PRO A 148 -2.09 10.65 8.95
C PRO A 148 -0.58 10.79 9.21
N ILE A 149 -0.09 10.04 10.18
CA ILE A 149 1.33 10.00 10.52
C ILE A 149 2.01 9.10 9.49
N ASN A 150 3.00 9.64 8.78
CA ASN A 150 3.76 8.83 7.83
C ASN A 150 4.65 7.82 8.57
N LEU A 151 5.08 6.75 7.90
CA LEU A 151 5.86 5.67 8.53
C LEU A 151 7.10 6.20 9.28
N LEU A 152 7.83 7.16 8.71
CA LEU A 152 9.03 7.75 9.31
C LEU A 152 8.72 8.48 10.62
N GLU A 153 7.66 9.27 10.62
CA GLU A 153 7.17 9.95 11.81
C GLU A 153 6.69 8.95 12.86
N GLY A 154 6.01 7.88 12.44
CA GLY A 154 5.57 6.80 13.33
C GLY A 154 6.73 6.07 14.00
N LEU A 155 7.77 5.73 13.24
CA LEU A 155 9.00 5.10 13.76
C LEU A 155 9.74 6.04 14.73
N SER A 156 9.85 7.32 14.36
CA SER A 156 10.46 8.35 15.21
C SER A 156 9.69 8.54 16.52
N LEU A 157 8.36 8.58 16.45
CA LEU A 157 7.49 8.71 17.62
C LEU A 157 7.59 7.49 18.53
N ALA A 158 7.56 6.28 17.95
CA ALA A 158 7.67 5.05 18.72
C ALA A 158 9.04 4.91 19.41
N HIS A 159 10.13 5.30 18.74
CA HIS A 159 11.45 5.38 19.36
C HIS A 159 11.50 6.40 20.51
N LYS A 160 10.96 7.61 20.31
CA LYS A 160 10.89 8.66 21.35
C LYS A 160 10.10 8.23 22.58
N ASN A 161 9.12 7.36 22.43
CA ASN A 161 8.30 6.83 23.52
C ASN A 161 8.86 5.52 24.13
N HIS A 162 10.10 5.14 23.81
CA HIS A 162 10.75 3.91 24.29
C HIS A 162 9.98 2.63 23.95
N LEU A 163 9.15 2.65 22.89
CA LEU A 163 8.47 1.46 22.36
C LEU A 163 9.40 0.59 21.53
N PHE A 164 10.54 1.14 21.07
CA PHE A 164 11.58 0.44 20.32
C PHE A 164 12.99 0.74 20.85
N ASP A 165 13.86 -0.26 20.76
CA ASP A 165 15.31 -0.13 20.95
C ASP A 165 15.97 0.54 19.73
N ALA A 166 17.11 1.21 19.93
CA ALA A 166 17.75 2.09 18.93
C ALA A 166 18.18 1.37 17.63
N ALA A 167 18.33 0.04 17.65
CA ALA A 167 18.66 -0.77 16.47
C ALA A 167 17.46 -1.05 15.56
N GLN A 168 16.24 -1.00 16.10
CA GLN A 168 15.02 -1.45 15.44
C GLN A 168 14.51 -0.50 14.33
N PRO A 169 14.58 0.84 14.48
CA PRO A 169 14.22 1.76 13.39
C PRO A 169 15.10 1.62 12.14
N ARG A 170 16.37 1.23 12.29
CA ARG A 170 17.29 1.08 11.16
C ARG A 170 16.93 -0.10 10.27
N GLU A 171 16.47 -1.20 10.87
CA GLU A 171 16.04 -2.37 10.11
C GLU A 171 14.76 -2.09 9.34
N LEU A 172 13.76 -1.47 9.97
CA LEU A 172 12.52 -1.07 9.29
C LEU A 172 12.76 -0.09 8.14
N GLU A 173 13.73 0.83 8.28
CA GLU A 173 14.15 1.72 7.19
C GLU A 173 14.76 0.95 6.01
N GLN A 174 15.60 -0.07 6.28
CA GLN A 174 16.16 -0.93 5.24
C GLN A 174 15.07 -1.72 4.50
N LEU A 175 14.11 -2.25 5.24
CA LEU A 175 12.95 -2.95 4.68
C LEU A 175 12.10 -2.01 3.82
N ARG A 176 11.85 -0.77 4.27
CA ARG A 176 11.16 0.24 3.45
C ARG A 176 11.92 0.56 2.16
N ALA A 177 13.24 0.68 2.23
CA ALA A 177 14.05 0.95 1.04
C ALA A 177 13.91 -0.19 0.02
N VAL A 178 13.96 -1.46 0.45
CA VAL A 178 13.73 -2.61 -0.43
C VAL A 178 12.31 -2.57 -1.02
N ARG A 179 11.30 -2.28 -0.20
CA ARG A 179 9.90 -2.13 -0.64
C ARG A 179 9.77 -1.10 -1.76
N ASN A 180 10.34 0.08 -1.58
CA ASN A 180 10.21 1.16 -2.56
C ASN A 180 10.88 0.76 -3.88
N ARG A 181 12.09 0.20 -3.82
CA ARG A 181 12.80 -0.26 -5.03
C ARG A 181 12.01 -1.33 -5.78
N ALA A 182 11.40 -2.28 -5.06
CA ALA A 182 10.56 -3.30 -5.65
C ALA A 182 9.26 -2.72 -6.25
N ALA A 183 8.56 -1.84 -5.54
CA ALA A 183 7.32 -1.22 -6.01
C ALA A 183 7.52 -0.34 -7.25
N HIS A 184 8.63 0.40 -7.32
CA HIS A 184 9.03 1.18 -8.49
C HIS A 184 9.65 0.31 -9.61
N GLY A 185 9.93 -0.97 -9.35
CA GLY A 185 10.60 -1.88 -10.27
C GLY A 185 11.98 -1.38 -10.71
N GLU A 186 12.77 -0.88 -9.76
CA GLU A 186 14.15 -0.45 -10.05
C GLU A 186 15.04 -1.64 -10.42
N PRO A 187 16.00 -1.49 -11.36
CA PRO A 187 16.88 -2.59 -11.75
C PRO A 187 17.54 -3.31 -10.56
N GLY A 188 17.47 -4.65 -10.57
CA GLY A 188 18.10 -5.53 -9.58
C GLY A 188 17.34 -5.70 -8.27
N TRP A 189 16.11 -5.19 -8.16
CA TRP A 189 15.24 -5.38 -6.98
C TRP A 189 15.00 -6.87 -6.67
N GLU A 190 14.99 -7.73 -7.68
CA GLU A 190 14.74 -9.16 -7.56
C GLU A 190 15.78 -9.87 -6.70
N SER A 191 17.04 -9.40 -6.76
CA SER A 191 18.14 -9.94 -5.97
C SER A 191 18.06 -9.58 -4.49
N LEU A 192 17.33 -8.52 -4.16
CA LEU A 192 17.12 -8.04 -2.80
C LEU A 192 15.98 -8.79 -2.11
N LEU A 193 15.03 -9.29 -2.90
CA LEU A 193 13.82 -9.91 -2.40
C LEU A 193 14.03 -11.40 -2.20
N THR A 194 14.29 -11.78 -0.95
CA THR A 194 14.60 -13.16 -0.55
C THR A 194 13.55 -13.68 0.44
N GLN A 195 13.45 -15.01 0.55
CA GLN A 195 12.64 -15.65 1.59
C GLN A 195 13.03 -15.20 3.01
N ASP A 196 14.31 -14.92 3.25
CA ASP A 196 14.77 -14.35 4.52
C ASP A 196 14.21 -12.94 4.76
N MET A 197 14.19 -12.11 3.71
CA MET A 197 13.59 -10.78 3.78
C MET A 197 12.10 -10.84 4.13
N VAL A 198 11.33 -11.73 3.49
CA VAL A 198 9.91 -11.93 3.81
C VAL A 198 9.73 -12.35 5.28
N LYS A 199 10.55 -13.29 5.77
CA LYS A 199 10.52 -13.70 7.18
C LYS A 199 10.82 -12.54 8.13
N ARG A 200 11.76 -11.66 7.79
CA ARG A 200 12.10 -10.48 8.59
C ARG A 200 10.95 -9.47 8.64
N VAL A 201 10.29 -9.19 7.50
CA VAL A 201 9.11 -8.32 7.49
C VAL A 201 7.97 -8.92 8.32
N ARG A 202 7.71 -10.23 8.18
CA ARG A 202 6.70 -10.94 8.99
C ARG A 202 7.01 -10.89 10.48
N TYR A 203 8.28 -11.09 10.86
CA TYR A 203 8.72 -10.93 12.24
C TYR A 203 8.35 -9.54 12.78
N TRP A 204 8.62 -8.49 12.01
CA TRP A 204 8.23 -7.12 12.39
C TRP A 204 6.73 -6.91 12.46
N ALA A 205 5.96 -7.45 11.51
CA ALA A 205 4.50 -7.40 11.56
C ALA A 205 3.96 -8.03 12.86
N ASP A 206 4.51 -9.18 13.26
CA ASP A 206 4.12 -9.87 14.49
C ASP A 206 4.54 -9.11 15.76
N GLN A 207 5.76 -8.54 15.79
CA GLN A 207 6.21 -7.71 16.91
C GLN A 207 5.31 -6.49 17.10
N LEU A 208 4.97 -5.79 16.01
CA LEU A 208 4.11 -4.59 16.08
C LEU A 208 2.68 -4.94 16.51
N ARG A 209 2.15 -6.08 16.06
CA ARG A 209 0.88 -6.62 16.56
C ARG A 209 0.93 -6.98 18.04
N GLY A 210 2.02 -7.61 18.49
CA GLY A 210 2.22 -8.03 19.88
C GLY A 210 2.38 -6.88 20.86
N VAL A 211 3.17 -5.86 20.51
CA VAL A 211 3.28 -4.61 21.30
C VAL A 211 1.94 -3.87 21.33
N GLY A 212 1.14 -4.00 20.27
CA GLY A 212 -0.24 -3.54 20.23
C GLY A 212 -1.26 -4.48 20.88
N ALA A 213 -0.91 -5.56 21.57
CA ALA A 213 -1.88 -6.40 22.30
C ALA A 213 -1.76 -6.26 23.83
N ALA A 214 -0.61 -5.77 24.31
CA ALA A 214 -0.32 -5.50 25.72
C ALA A 214 -0.77 -4.09 26.14
#